data_AF-A0A7Z1R239-F1
#
_entry.id   AF-A0A7Z1R239-F1
#
_cell.length_a   1.000
_cell.length_b   1.000
_cell.length_c   1.000
_cell.angle_alpha   90.00
_cell.angle_beta   90.00
_cell.angle_gamma   90.00
#
_symmetry.space_group_name_H-M   'P 1'
#
loop_
_entity.id
_entity.type
_entity.pdbx_description
1 polymer ?
#
loop_
_entity_poly.entity_id
_entity_poly.type
_entity_poly.pdbx_seq_one_letter_code
_entity_poly.pdbx_strand_id
1 'polypeptide(L)' 'NALIGFAGPRVIEQTIRQTLPEGFQRSEFLLEHGMLDMVVPRHELKETVARCIGFFR' A
#
# COMPACT_ATOMS: atom_id res chain seq x y z
N ASN A 1 6.87 -2.35 5.12
CA ASN A 1 6.13 -3.45 4.45
C ASN A 1 4.74 -3.59 5.08
N ALA A 2 3.87 -2.61 4.87
CA ALA A 2 2.48 -2.69 5.34
C ALA A 2 1.68 -3.68 4.47
N LEU A 3 0.63 -4.29 5.01
CA LEU A 3 -0.33 -5.09 4.23
C LEU A 3 -1.62 -4.28 4.07
N ILE A 4 -2.05 -4.03 2.84
CA ILE A 4 -3.21 -3.21 2.51
C ILE A 4 -4.04 -3.97 1.47
N GLY A 5 -5.32 -4.18 1.74
CA GLY A 5 -6.21 -4.87 0.83
C GLY A 5 -7.62 -4.99 1.38
N PHE A 6 -8.58 -5.24 0.48
CA PHE A 6 -9.99 -5.41 0.84
C PHE A 6 -10.27 -6.81 1.44
N ALA A 7 -9.74 -7.86 0.81
CA ALA A 7 -9.87 -9.25 1.24
C ALA A 7 -8.50 -9.84 1.58
N GLY A 8 -8.45 -10.77 2.55
CA GLY A 8 -7.21 -11.45 2.91
C GLY A 8 -6.68 -12.34 1.76
N PRO A 9 -5.35 -12.51 1.63
CA PRO A 9 -4.72 -13.20 0.49
C PRO A 9 -5.24 -14.63 0.32
N ARG A 10 -5.41 -15.37 1.43
CA ARG A 10 -5.97 -16.73 1.41
C ARG A 10 -7.36 -16.81 0.77
N VAL A 11 -8.24 -15.84 1.06
CA VAL A 11 -9.60 -15.82 0.50
C VAL A 11 -9.54 -15.59 -1.01
N ILE A 12 -8.64 -14.71 -1.47
CA ILE A 12 -8.47 -14.41 -2.88
C ILE A 12 -7.93 -15.64 -3.62
N GLU A 13 -6.86 -16.27 -3.13
CA GLU A 13 -6.27 -17.48 -3.72
C GLU A 13 -7.28 -18.62 -3.85
N GLN A 14 -8.08 -18.85 -2.81
CA GLN A 14 -9.13 -19.86 -2.84
C GLN A 14 -10.22 -19.56 -3.88
N THR A 15 -10.51 -18.27 -4.10
CA THR A 15 -11.54 -17.81 -5.05
C THR A 15 -11.05 -17.92 -6.49
N ILE A 16 -9.83 -17.48 -6.80
CA ILE A 16 -9.27 -17.46 -8.17
C ILE A 16 -8.52 -18.74 -8.54
N ARG A 17 -8.22 -19.61 -7.57
CA ARG A 17 -7.44 -20.85 -7.71
C ARG A 17 -6.05 -20.64 -8.33
N GLN A 18 -5.39 -19.55 -7.97
CA GLN A 18 -4.04 -19.18 -8.40
C GLN A 18 -3.26 -18.65 -7.20
N THR A 19 -1.94 -18.79 -7.23
CA THR A 19 -1.04 -18.17 -6.25
C THR A 19 -0.94 -16.67 -6.51
N LEU A 20 -0.95 -15.87 -5.45
CA LEU A 20 -0.76 -14.42 -5.59
C LEU A 20 0.70 -14.09 -5.92
N PRO A 21 0.95 -13.01 -6.69
CA PRO A 21 2.29 -12.51 -6.93
C PRO A 21 3.05 -12.23 -5.63
N GLU A 22 4.38 -12.31 -5.69
CA GLU A 22 5.21 -11.90 -4.56
C GLU A 22 4.95 -10.42 -4.23
N GLY A 23 4.88 -10.11 -2.94
CA GLY A 23 4.61 -8.76 -2.49
C GLY A 23 3.18 -8.28 -2.72
N PHE A 24 2.27 -9.11 -3.24
CA PHE A 24 0.86 -8.73 -3.40
C PHE A 24 0.30 -8.14 -2.08
N GLN A 25 -0.46 -7.04 -2.19
CA GLN A 25 -0.97 -6.24 -1.06
C GLN A 25 0.08 -5.54 -0.19
N ARG A 26 1.37 -5.62 -0.51
CA ARG A 26 2.40 -4.85 0.19
C ARG A 26 2.39 -3.39 -0.25
N SER A 27 2.79 -2.50 0.65
CA SER A 27 2.92 -1.06 0.37
C SER A 27 3.72 -0.78 -0.90
N GLU A 28 4.80 -1.51 -1.13
CA GLU A 28 5.69 -1.34 -2.29
C GLU A 28 5.01 -1.83 -3.58
N PHE A 29 4.38 -3.01 -3.55
CA PHE A 29 3.61 -3.53 -4.68
C PHE A 29 2.48 -2.58 -5.08
N LEU A 30 1.75 -2.04 -4.10
CA LEU A 30 0.64 -1.12 -4.37
C LEU A 30 1.12 0.23 -4.92
N LEU A 31 2.28 0.71 -4.50
CA LEU A 31 2.93 1.89 -5.07
C LEU A 31 3.29 1.65 -6.55
N GLU A 32 3.91 0.51 -6.87
CA GLU A 32 4.27 0.14 -8.25
C GLU A 32 3.04 0.02 -9.18
N HIS A 33 1.88 -0.33 -8.63
CA HIS A 33 0.62 -0.48 -9.38
C HIS A 33 -0.27 0.78 -9.34
N GLY A 34 0.24 1.91 -8.84
CA GLY A 34 -0.46 3.21 -8.88
C GLY A 34 -1.62 3.35 -7.88
N MET A 35 -1.69 2.48 -6.87
CA MET A 35 -2.73 2.51 -5.84
C MET A 35 -2.36 3.40 -4.64
N LEU A 36 -1.09 3.78 -4.52
CA LEU A 36 -0.56 4.68 -3.49
C LEU A 36 0.29 5.76 -4.16
N ASP A 37 0.22 6.99 -3.65
CA ASP A 37 1.07 8.09 -4.11
C ASP A 37 2.48 8.03 -3.51
N MET A 38 2.62 7.51 -2.28
CA MET A 38 3.89 7.47 -1.56
C MET A 38 3.92 6.40 -0.47
N VAL A 39 5.11 5.85 -0.23
CA VAL A 39 5.44 5.00 0.93
C VAL A 39 6.54 5.71 1.72
N VAL A 40 6.23 6.07 2.97
CA VAL A 40 7.07 6.99 3.76
C VAL A 40 7.54 6.28 5.04
N PRO A 41 8.84 6.34 5.37
CA PRO A 41 9.35 5.84 6.64
C PRO A 41 8.65 6.51 7.83
N ARG A 42 8.38 5.75 8.90
CA ARG A 42 7.58 6.24 10.03
C ARG A 42 8.12 7.52 10.68
N HIS A 43 9.45 7.72 10.69
CA HIS A 43 10.08 8.89 11.29
C HIS A 43 9.89 10.18 10.48
N GLU A 44 9.59 10.08 9.18
CA GLU A 44 9.32 11.22 8.28
C GLU A 44 7.82 11.57 8.18
N LEU A 45 6.96 10.77 8.83
CA LEU A 45 5.50 10.87 8.68
C LEU A 45 4.96 12.27 9.05
N LYS A 46 5.45 12.85 10.15
CA LYS A 46 4.98 14.16 10.64
C LYS A 46 5.23 15.27 9.63
N GLU A 47 6.45 15.33 9.10
CA GLU A 47 6.85 16.34 8.11
C GLU A 47 6.10 16.15 6.80
N THR A 48 5.98 14.91 6.33
CA THR A 48 5.29 14.60 5.08
C THR A 48 3.82 14.98 5.14
N VAL A 49 3.10 14.63 6.21
CA VAL A 49 1.69 15.00 6.40
C VAL A 49 1.53 16.52 6.46
N ALA A 50 2.41 17.23 7.18
CA ALA A 50 2.37 18.69 7.26
C ALA A 50 2.53 19.33 5.87
N ARG A 51 3.46 18.83 5.05
CA ARG A 51 3.66 19.28 3.67
C ARG A 51 2.45 19.02 2.79
N CYS A 52 1.87 17.82 2.84
CA CYS A 52 0.68 17.48 2.04
C CYS A 52 -0.51 18.37 2.38
N ILE A 53 -0.80 18.59 3.67
CA ILE A 53 -1.89 19.48 4.09
C ILE A 53 -1.59 20.93 3.72
N GLY A 54 -0.33 21.37 3.87
CA GLY A 54 0.11 22.71 3.50
C GLY A 54 -0.02 23.03 2.01
N PHE A 55 0.08 22.02 1.15
CA PHE A 55 -0.11 22.18 -0.31
C PHE A 55 -1.54 22.57 -0.69
N PHE A 56 -2.55 22.17 0.10
CA PHE A 56 -3.96 22.49 -0.16
C PHE A 56 -4.46 23.77 0.51
N ARG A 57 -3.57 24.54 1.15
CA ARG A 57 -3.84 25.87 1.69
C ARG A 57 -3.36 26.95 0.73
#